data_AF-A0A933M1D5-F1
#
_entry.id   AF-A0A933M1D5-F1
#
_cell.length_a   1.000
_cell.length_b   1.000
_cell.length_c   1.000
_cell.angle_alpha   90.00
_cell.angle_beta   90.00
_cell.angle_gamma   90.00
#
_symmetry.space_group_name_H-M   'P 1'
#
loop_
_entity.id
_entity.type
_entity.pdbx_description
1 polymer ?
#
loop_
_entity_poly.entity_id
_entity_poly.type
_entity_poly.pdbx_seq_one_letter_code
_entity_poly.pdbx_strand_id
1 'polypeptide(L)'
;MQPDDKNCYEIILNYNCNARCLFCSQGSFDRSLNAGFDRIARNIYTAYKSGYRRLGFTGGEPLLRPDMLKIVSLGKSVGFKFIRVQTNGIKLADVSFTGALVKAGLTFCKFSFLSDSAKEHDRLVGVKGAWQKAMSGLENLKSLKIRLGNNIVVNRFNYKRLPEIIHFFLKQGISNFVVIYPLYEGAMAVNAGNLGVSLKDAGKYLLKSLAFMKKANLHEEILFLNVPPCFLKGSESLAIGLGHYNTVVVEPLGRKVDLDFDSNRNKVFGKSCMGCDFRGKCGGVNQDYIKFWGWKGFSPAKKQAISTIKERTESAGEKEFSGTGKIFFSDNEKCVIEILADGKILSTSEILKSAKNIPLCRDCADGNAVVNACEKLVQRKMLERIFKRGIYYWKLITAVDSG
;
A
#
# COMPACT_ATOMS: atom_id res chain seq x y z
N MET A 1 24.70 -3.84 11.78
CA MET A 1 23.48 -4.30 11.09
C MET A 1 23.21 -3.31 9.97
N GLN A 2 23.40 -3.70 8.70
CA GLN A 2 23.04 -2.78 7.60
C GLN A 2 21.54 -2.49 7.70
N PRO A 3 21.10 -1.23 7.56
CA PRO A 3 19.68 -0.95 7.53
C PRO A 3 19.08 -1.69 6.33
N ASP A 4 18.14 -2.58 6.60
CA ASP A 4 17.33 -3.18 5.54
C ASP A 4 16.61 -2.03 4.82
N ASP A 5 16.75 -1.94 3.49
CA ASP A 5 16.09 -0.93 2.65
C ASP A 5 14.55 -0.98 2.79
N LYS A 6 14.01 -2.02 3.44
CA LYS A 6 12.59 -2.14 3.78
C LYS A 6 12.17 -1.23 4.95
N ASN A 7 13.09 -0.79 5.81
CA ASN A 7 12.77 0.02 7.00
C ASN A 7 12.21 1.39 6.63
N CYS A 8 11.04 1.72 7.19
CA CYS A 8 10.34 2.98 6.95
C CYS A 8 10.29 3.84 8.21
N TYR A 9 10.59 5.13 8.04
CA TYR A 9 10.37 6.13 9.08
C TYR A 9 9.15 6.97 8.72
N GLU A 10 8.08 6.86 9.50
CA GLU A 10 6.82 7.54 9.25
C GLU A 10 6.59 8.66 10.26
N ILE A 11 6.24 9.86 9.78
CA ILE A 11 5.98 11.03 10.62
C ILE A 11 4.52 11.44 10.45
N ILE A 12 3.78 11.44 11.57
CA ILE A 12 2.46 12.05 11.68
C ILE A 12 2.68 13.57 11.84
N LEU A 13 2.41 14.33 10.78
CA LEU A 13 2.74 15.75 10.75
C LEU A 13 1.76 16.62 11.56
N ASN A 14 0.51 16.17 11.67
CA ASN A 14 -0.60 16.84 12.34
C ASN A 14 -1.80 15.89 12.48
N TYR A 15 -2.82 16.29 13.23
CA TYR A 15 -4.14 15.64 13.22
C TYR A 15 -5.24 16.47 12.53
N ASN A 16 -4.90 17.65 11.98
CA ASN A 16 -5.84 18.48 11.22
C ASN A 16 -6.23 17.79 9.89
N CYS A 17 -7.52 17.75 9.56
CA CYS A 17 -8.00 17.11 8.34
C CYS A 17 -9.22 17.85 7.77
N ASN A 18 -9.23 18.03 6.44
CA ASN A 18 -10.35 18.59 5.69
C ASN A 18 -11.43 17.54 5.38
N ALA A 19 -11.25 16.30 5.83
CA ALA A 19 -12.25 15.24 5.79
C ALA A 19 -12.80 14.92 7.19
N ARG A 20 -13.97 14.27 7.22
CA ARG A 20 -14.66 13.81 8.42
C ARG A 20 -15.10 12.36 8.24
N CYS A 21 -14.12 11.51 7.96
CA CYS A 21 -14.38 10.11 7.61
C CYS A 21 -15.11 9.39 8.74
N LEU A 22 -16.18 8.68 8.39
CA LEU A 22 -17.02 7.95 9.35
C LEU A 22 -16.29 6.75 9.99
N PHE A 23 -15.13 6.37 9.45
CA PHE A 23 -14.30 5.23 9.88
C PHE A 23 -12.94 5.64 10.46
N CYS A 24 -12.67 6.94 10.67
CA CYS A 24 -11.36 7.40 11.11
C CYS A 24 -11.04 6.92 12.54
N SER A 25 -9.98 6.14 12.71
CA SER A 25 -9.51 5.71 14.05
C SER A 25 -8.95 6.88 14.87
N GLN A 26 -8.47 7.94 14.21
CA GLN A 26 -7.95 9.16 14.85
C GLN A 26 -9.03 10.26 14.97
N GLY A 27 -10.31 9.93 14.77
CA GLY A 27 -11.39 10.92 14.71
C GLY A 27 -11.58 11.75 15.99
N SER A 28 -11.17 11.22 17.14
CA SER A 28 -11.24 11.86 18.45
C SER A 28 -10.00 12.66 18.83
N PHE A 29 -8.95 12.66 18.00
CA PHE A 29 -7.68 13.28 18.34
C PHE A 29 -7.79 14.81 18.20
N ASP A 30 -7.04 15.54 19.02
CA ASP A 30 -7.01 17.00 18.96
C ASP A 30 -6.39 17.48 17.64
N ARG A 31 -7.24 18.02 16.76
CA ARG A 31 -6.88 18.52 15.43
C ARG A 31 -5.99 19.77 15.48
N SER A 32 -5.87 20.44 16.63
CA SER A 32 -4.97 21.58 16.82
C SER A 32 -3.50 21.16 16.96
N LEU A 33 -3.25 19.88 17.27
CA LEU A 33 -1.89 19.36 17.45
C LEU A 33 -1.17 19.23 16.11
N ASN A 34 -0.13 20.03 15.97
CA ASN A 34 0.73 20.10 14.79
C ASN A 34 2.19 19.96 15.21
N ALA A 35 2.96 19.16 14.47
CA ALA A 35 4.39 19.09 14.69
C ALA A 35 5.05 20.41 14.22
N GLY A 36 5.87 21.02 15.07
CA GLY A 36 6.70 22.17 14.67
C GLY A 36 7.74 21.77 13.62
N PHE A 37 8.04 22.67 12.68
CA PHE A 37 8.97 22.41 11.57
C PHE A 37 10.34 21.89 12.06
N ASP A 38 10.94 22.53 13.07
CA ASP A 38 12.26 22.14 13.58
C ASP A 38 12.29 20.72 14.13
N ARG A 39 11.18 20.27 14.73
CA ARG A 39 11.03 18.90 15.21
C ARG A 39 10.96 17.92 14.05
N ILE A 40 10.17 18.24 13.03
CA ILE A 40 10.09 17.44 11.80
C ILE A 40 11.48 17.35 11.15
N ALA A 41 12.19 18.46 11.04
CA ALA A 41 13.54 18.50 10.48
C ALA A 41 14.53 17.62 11.26
N ARG A 42 14.52 17.72 12.61
CA ARG A 42 15.32 16.84 13.47
C ARG A 42 14.97 15.37 13.26
N ASN A 43 13.68 15.03 13.20
CA ASN A 43 13.22 13.65 12.99
C ASN A 43 13.72 13.09 11.64
N ILE A 44 13.62 13.87 10.56
CA ILE A 44 14.11 13.48 9.23
C ILE A 44 15.62 13.20 9.27
N TYR A 45 16.39 14.11 9.87
CA TYR A 45 17.84 13.97 9.94
C TYR A 45 18.27 12.78 10.82
N THR A 46 17.64 12.62 11.98
CA THR A 46 17.87 11.48 12.87
C THR A 46 17.51 10.17 12.17
N ALA A 47 16.38 10.08 11.49
CA ALA A 47 15.97 8.88 10.78
C ALA A 47 17.02 8.45 9.74
N TYR A 48 17.51 9.40 8.93
CA TYR A 48 18.51 9.08 7.92
C TYR A 48 19.84 8.62 8.53
N LYS A 49 20.29 9.31 9.60
CA LYS A 49 21.48 8.93 10.37
C LYS A 49 21.34 7.56 11.04
N SER A 50 20.14 7.21 11.49
CA SER A 50 19.81 5.89 12.04
C SER A 50 19.64 4.81 10.96
N GLY A 51 19.91 5.13 9.70
CA GLY A 51 19.95 4.15 8.62
C GLY A 51 18.66 4.00 7.82
N TYR A 52 17.56 4.67 8.19
CA TYR A 52 16.34 4.60 7.39
C TYR A 52 16.56 5.18 6.00
N ARG A 53 16.00 4.54 4.97
CA ARG A 53 16.07 4.97 3.57
C ARG A 53 14.71 5.25 2.94
N ARG A 54 13.64 4.96 3.67
CA ARG A 54 12.26 5.26 3.30
C ARG A 54 11.65 6.22 4.31
N LEU A 55 11.09 7.32 3.82
CA LEU A 55 10.44 8.34 4.61
C LEU A 55 8.95 8.41 4.23
N GLY A 56 8.08 8.41 5.23
CA GLY A 56 6.64 8.50 5.06
C GLY A 56 6.06 9.69 5.82
N PHE A 57 5.10 10.36 5.22
CA PHE A 57 4.32 11.42 5.85
C PHE A 57 2.84 11.05 5.87
N THR A 58 2.23 11.18 7.04
CA THR A 58 0.80 10.91 7.29
C THR A 58 0.28 11.91 8.33
N GLY A 59 -0.94 11.70 8.84
CA GLY A 59 -1.56 12.57 9.82
C GLY A 59 -3.08 12.46 9.86
N GLY A 60 -3.71 13.60 10.14
CA GLY A 60 -5.04 13.91 9.61
C GLY A 60 -4.95 14.01 8.08
N GLU A 61 -4.64 15.19 7.55
CA GLU A 61 -4.29 15.37 6.13
C GLU A 61 -2.96 16.14 6.03
N PRO A 62 -1.84 15.46 5.69
CA PRO A 62 -0.52 16.10 5.67
C PRO A 62 -0.44 17.24 4.65
N LEU A 63 -1.17 17.15 3.54
CA LEU A 63 -1.10 18.15 2.47
C LEU A 63 -1.72 19.50 2.86
N LEU A 64 -2.47 19.59 3.95
CA LEU A 64 -3.00 20.87 4.44
C LEU A 64 -1.92 21.80 5.02
N ARG A 65 -0.73 21.27 5.33
CA ARG A 65 0.33 22.08 5.90
C ARG A 65 0.87 23.12 4.91
N PRO A 66 1.03 24.39 5.32
CA PRO A 66 1.65 25.41 4.49
C PRO A 66 3.11 25.09 4.11
N ASP A 67 3.84 24.41 5.00
CA ASP A 67 5.26 24.07 4.84
C ASP A 67 5.51 22.68 4.22
N MET A 68 4.48 22.03 3.67
CA MET A 68 4.59 20.65 3.17
C MET A 68 5.66 20.48 2.08
N LEU A 69 5.76 21.44 1.13
CA LEU A 69 6.77 21.40 0.08
C LEU A 69 8.20 21.48 0.65
N LYS A 70 8.40 22.30 1.69
CA LYS A 70 9.69 22.43 2.38
C LYS A 70 10.06 21.14 3.11
N ILE A 71 9.08 20.48 3.75
CA ILE A 71 9.29 19.20 4.45
C ILE A 71 9.71 18.09 3.47
N VAL A 72 9.02 17.97 2.32
CA VAL A 72 9.37 16.98 1.29
C VAL A 72 10.75 17.27 0.69
N SER A 73 11.02 18.54 0.37
CA SER A 73 12.33 18.97 -0.14
C SER A 73 13.46 18.67 0.84
N LEU A 74 13.21 18.82 2.15
CA LEU A 74 14.19 18.48 3.19
C LEU A 74 14.48 16.98 3.23
N GLY A 75 13.45 16.14 3.12
CA GLY A 75 13.65 14.68 3.02
C GLY A 75 14.55 14.31 1.84
N LYS A 76 14.29 14.91 0.67
CA LYS A 76 15.10 14.69 -0.53
C LYS A 76 16.53 15.19 -0.36
N SER A 77 16.73 16.39 0.19
CA SER A 77 18.08 16.97 0.38
C SER A 77 18.92 16.19 1.40
N VAL A 78 18.29 15.56 2.39
CA VAL A 78 18.97 14.67 3.35
C VAL A 78 19.43 13.36 2.72
N GLY A 79 18.83 12.95 1.59
CA GLY A 79 19.23 11.77 0.82
C GLY A 79 18.19 10.65 0.76
N PHE A 80 16.97 10.87 1.27
CA PHE A 80 15.88 9.90 1.10
C PHE A 80 15.49 9.79 -0.37
N LYS A 81 15.58 8.58 -0.93
CA LYS A 81 15.18 8.29 -2.31
C LYS A 81 13.73 7.83 -2.42
N PHE A 82 13.15 7.37 -1.30
CA PHE A 82 11.75 6.99 -1.20
C PHE A 82 11.04 7.92 -0.22
N ILE A 83 10.16 8.77 -0.75
CA ILE A 83 9.37 9.72 0.02
C ILE A 83 7.90 9.49 -0.31
N ARG A 84 7.16 8.97 0.67
CA ARG A 84 5.73 8.66 0.56
C ARG A 84 4.88 9.69 1.28
N VAL A 85 3.76 10.07 0.67
CA VAL A 85 2.66 10.75 1.36
C VAL A 85 1.42 9.86 1.36
N GLN A 86 0.79 9.71 2.52
CA GLN A 86 -0.56 9.14 2.65
C GLN A 86 -1.57 10.28 2.69
N THR A 87 -2.57 10.28 1.81
CA THR A 87 -3.48 11.44 1.64
C THR A 87 -4.89 11.02 1.21
N ASN A 88 -5.88 11.87 1.51
CA ASN A 88 -7.22 11.79 0.92
C ASN A 88 -7.27 12.29 -0.53
N GLY A 89 -6.19 12.93 -1.02
CA GLY A 89 -6.03 13.33 -2.42
C GLY A 89 -6.75 14.61 -2.84
N ILE A 90 -7.57 15.22 -1.99
CA ILE A 90 -8.41 16.37 -2.35
C ILE A 90 -7.56 17.56 -2.83
N LYS A 91 -6.44 17.85 -2.15
CA LYS A 91 -5.56 18.97 -2.52
C LYS A 91 -4.76 18.72 -3.80
N LEU A 92 -4.62 17.46 -4.21
CA LEU A 92 -3.88 17.10 -5.43
C LEU A 92 -4.66 17.43 -6.72
N ALA A 93 -5.94 17.81 -6.62
CA ALA A 93 -6.67 18.36 -7.77
C ALA A 93 -6.03 19.67 -8.30
N ASP A 94 -5.34 20.43 -7.43
CA ASP A 94 -4.53 21.57 -7.85
C ASP A 94 -3.26 21.06 -8.55
N VAL A 95 -3.21 21.24 -9.87
CA VAL A 95 -2.10 20.83 -10.74
C VAL A 95 -0.80 21.54 -10.36
N SER A 96 -0.87 22.83 -10.01
CA SER A 96 0.32 23.61 -9.65
C SER A 96 0.91 23.12 -8.34
N PHE A 97 0.07 22.89 -7.34
CA PHE A 97 0.50 22.29 -6.07
C PHE A 97 1.08 20.89 -6.27
N THR A 98 0.43 20.06 -7.08
CA THR A 98 0.87 18.68 -7.34
C THR A 98 2.22 18.64 -8.04
N GLY A 99 2.42 19.47 -9.07
CA GLY A 99 3.71 19.61 -9.76
C GLY A 99 4.81 20.10 -8.81
N ALA A 100 4.51 21.08 -7.96
CA ALA A 100 5.45 21.56 -6.95
C ALA A 100 5.82 20.49 -5.92
N LEU A 101 4.87 19.66 -5.49
CA LEU A 101 5.08 18.55 -4.56
C LEU A 101 5.99 17.46 -5.15
N VAL A 102 5.78 17.12 -6.43
CA VAL A 102 6.66 16.20 -7.16
C VAL A 102 8.06 16.78 -7.31
N LYS A 103 8.18 18.05 -7.72
CA LYS A 103 9.47 18.75 -7.84
C LYS A 103 10.23 18.77 -6.51
N ALA A 104 9.51 18.96 -5.39
CA ALA A 104 10.09 18.92 -4.05
C ALA A 104 10.70 17.55 -3.70
N GLY A 105 10.17 16.45 -4.25
CA GLY A 105 10.77 15.12 -4.07
C GLY A 105 9.81 14.00 -3.72
N LEU A 106 8.49 14.20 -3.85
CA LEU A 106 7.54 13.10 -3.69
C LEU A 106 7.84 11.99 -4.69
N THR A 107 7.91 10.73 -4.24
CA THR A 107 8.10 9.57 -5.12
C THR A 107 6.94 8.59 -5.07
N PHE A 108 6.18 8.56 -3.97
CA PHE A 108 5.05 7.65 -3.82
C PHE A 108 3.85 8.34 -3.18
N CYS A 109 2.71 8.33 -3.86
CA CYS A 109 1.45 8.77 -3.28
C CYS A 109 0.57 7.56 -2.95
N LYS A 110 0.16 7.47 -1.69
CA LYS A 110 -0.78 6.45 -1.21
C LYS A 110 -2.11 7.13 -0.88
N PHE A 111 -3.05 7.00 -1.81
CA PHE A 111 -4.41 7.52 -1.67
C PHE A 111 -5.20 6.69 -0.66
N SER A 112 -6.32 7.25 -0.21
CA SER A 112 -7.32 6.56 0.60
C SER A 112 -8.67 6.56 -0.11
N PHE A 113 -8.81 5.77 -1.17
CA PHE A 113 -10.07 5.54 -1.86
C PHE A 113 -10.83 4.34 -1.30
N LEU A 114 -12.08 4.56 -0.90
CA LEU A 114 -12.93 3.53 -0.28
C LEU A 114 -13.94 2.88 -1.24
N SER A 115 -14.18 3.47 -2.42
CA SER A 115 -15.17 3.01 -3.38
C SER A 115 -14.84 3.53 -4.79
N ASP A 116 -15.27 2.77 -5.79
CA ASP A 116 -15.36 3.12 -7.21
C ASP A 116 -16.58 4.02 -7.55
N SER A 117 -17.42 4.33 -6.55
CA SER A 117 -18.56 5.25 -6.67
C SER A 117 -18.27 6.56 -5.96
N ALA A 118 -18.45 7.68 -6.68
CA ALA A 118 -18.29 9.03 -6.12
C ALA A 118 -19.20 9.27 -4.91
N LYS A 119 -20.48 8.87 -5.02
CA LYS A 119 -21.47 9.06 -3.94
C LYS A 119 -21.09 8.31 -2.68
N GLU A 120 -20.71 7.04 -2.79
CA GLU A 120 -20.35 6.22 -1.64
C GLU A 120 -19.01 6.65 -1.02
N HIS A 121 -18.04 7.02 -1.85
CA HIS A 121 -16.77 7.56 -1.38
C HIS A 121 -16.97 8.86 -0.59
N ASP A 122 -17.64 9.85 -1.18
CA ASP A 122 -17.91 11.15 -0.57
C ASP A 122 -18.68 11.01 0.76
N ARG A 123 -19.65 10.09 0.80
CA ARG A 123 -20.38 9.73 2.03
C ARG A 123 -19.44 9.19 3.10
N LEU A 124 -18.57 8.25 2.76
CA LEU A 124 -17.66 7.61 3.71
C LEU A 124 -16.61 8.58 4.26
N VAL A 125 -16.13 9.52 3.45
CA VAL A 125 -15.13 10.54 3.86
C VAL A 125 -15.76 11.81 4.44
N GLY A 126 -17.07 11.99 4.29
CA GLY A 126 -17.83 13.13 4.82
C GLY A 126 -17.60 14.44 4.06
N VAL A 127 -17.25 14.38 2.77
CA VAL A 127 -16.92 15.56 1.95
C VAL A 127 -17.48 15.39 0.55
N LYS A 128 -18.39 16.28 0.15
CA LYS A 128 -18.94 16.32 -1.21
C LYS A 128 -17.88 16.72 -2.23
N GLY A 129 -17.80 16.00 -3.35
CA GLY A 129 -16.83 16.19 -4.41
C GLY A 129 -15.41 15.70 -4.09
N ALA A 130 -15.21 14.98 -2.98
CA ALA A 130 -13.89 14.48 -2.60
C ALA A 130 -13.38 13.44 -3.59
N TRP A 131 -14.24 12.54 -4.05
CA TRP A 131 -13.89 11.52 -5.03
C TRP A 131 -13.41 12.13 -6.33
N GLN A 132 -14.14 13.12 -6.87
CA GLN A 132 -13.77 13.79 -8.12
C GLN A 132 -12.41 14.48 -7.98
N LYS A 133 -12.20 15.24 -6.90
CA LYS A 133 -10.92 15.92 -6.64
C LYS A 133 -9.77 14.93 -6.47
N ALA A 134 -9.97 13.85 -5.71
CA ALA A 134 -8.96 12.82 -5.52
C ALA A 134 -8.64 12.08 -6.82
N MET A 135 -9.62 11.81 -7.68
CA MET A 135 -9.41 11.25 -9.02
C MET A 135 -8.67 12.22 -9.94
N SER A 136 -8.98 13.52 -9.93
CA SER A 136 -8.17 14.52 -10.66
C SER A 136 -6.72 14.54 -10.15
N GLY A 137 -6.53 14.45 -8.84
CA GLY A 137 -5.20 14.34 -8.25
C GLY A 137 -4.45 13.05 -8.61
N LEU A 138 -5.17 11.94 -8.76
CA LEU A 138 -4.62 10.69 -9.27
C LEU A 138 -4.08 10.88 -10.69
N GLU A 139 -4.87 11.45 -11.60
CA GLU A 139 -4.46 11.68 -12.99
C GLU A 139 -3.27 12.65 -13.07
N ASN A 140 -3.27 13.72 -12.28
CA ASN A 140 -2.13 14.65 -12.19
C ASN A 140 -0.83 13.96 -11.77
N LEU A 141 -0.89 13.04 -10.79
CA LEU A 141 0.28 12.31 -10.36
C LEU A 141 0.71 11.22 -11.35
N LYS A 142 -0.27 10.59 -12.01
CA LYS A 142 -0.03 9.60 -13.06
C LYS A 142 0.70 10.21 -14.25
N SER A 143 0.29 11.40 -14.72
CA SER A 143 0.99 12.11 -15.81
C SER A 143 2.41 12.52 -15.44
N LEU A 144 2.69 12.69 -14.13
CA LEU A 144 4.01 12.96 -13.58
C LEU A 144 4.80 11.68 -13.24
N LYS A 145 4.30 10.50 -13.65
CA LYS A 145 4.90 9.18 -13.45
C LYS A 145 5.20 8.85 -11.98
N ILE A 146 4.44 9.43 -11.05
CA ILE A 146 4.55 9.13 -9.64
C ILE A 146 3.97 7.76 -9.36
N ARG A 147 4.62 7.02 -8.46
CA ARG A 147 4.10 5.74 -8.00
C ARG A 147 2.77 5.95 -7.26
N LEU A 148 1.78 5.10 -7.54
CA LEU A 148 0.44 5.21 -6.99
C LEU A 148 0.07 3.97 -6.17
N GLY A 149 -0.49 4.21 -5.00
CA GLY A 149 -0.99 3.17 -4.11
C GLY A 149 -2.32 3.58 -3.51
N ASN A 150 -3.06 2.59 -3.00
CA ASN A 150 -4.34 2.84 -2.34
C ASN A 150 -4.47 2.07 -1.02
N ASN A 151 -4.89 2.77 0.02
CA ASN A 151 -5.38 2.20 1.26
C ASN A 151 -6.90 2.06 1.19
N ILE A 152 -7.41 0.86 1.42
CA ILE A 152 -8.85 0.60 1.45
C ILE A 152 -9.23 0.10 2.83
N VAL A 153 -9.94 0.91 3.61
CA VAL A 153 -10.53 0.45 4.88
C VAL A 153 -11.80 -0.33 4.59
N VAL A 154 -11.81 -1.60 4.99
CA VAL A 154 -12.95 -2.51 4.79
C VAL A 154 -14.11 -2.07 5.68
N ASN A 155 -15.29 -1.97 5.09
CA ASN A 155 -16.53 -1.62 5.78
C ASN A 155 -17.74 -2.25 5.07
N ARG A 156 -18.92 -2.10 5.68
CA ARG A 156 -20.19 -2.67 5.19
C ARG A 156 -20.53 -2.29 3.75
N PHE A 157 -20.15 -1.10 3.30
CA PHE A 157 -20.50 -0.60 1.97
C PHE A 157 -19.54 -1.11 0.87
N ASN A 158 -18.31 -1.48 1.22
CA ASN A 158 -17.30 -1.88 0.22
C ASN A 158 -16.86 -3.35 0.27
N TYR A 159 -17.04 -4.07 1.38
CA TYR A 159 -16.40 -5.39 1.54
C TYR A 159 -16.82 -6.41 0.47
N LYS A 160 -18.09 -6.42 0.05
CA LYS A 160 -18.58 -7.32 -1.00
C LYS A 160 -18.04 -6.98 -2.38
N ARG A 161 -17.76 -5.68 -2.60
CA ARG A 161 -17.28 -5.10 -3.85
C ARG A 161 -15.77 -4.91 -3.89
N LEU A 162 -15.05 -5.42 -2.90
CA LEU A 162 -13.61 -5.19 -2.77
C LEU A 162 -12.84 -5.66 -4.02
N PRO A 163 -13.12 -6.83 -4.63
CA PRO A 163 -12.49 -7.23 -5.89
C PRO A 163 -12.72 -6.23 -7.03
N GLU A 164 -13.94 -5.73 -7.18
CA GLU A 164 -14.35 -4.79 -8.23
C GLU A 164 -13.72 -3.42 -8.03
N ILE A 165 -13.63 -2.95 -6.77
CA ILE A 165 -12.95 -1.71 -6.42
C ILE A 165 -11.45 -1.79 -6.74
N ILE A 166 -10.80 -2.91 -6.39
CA ILE A 166 -9.38 -3.12 -6.72
C ILE A 166 -9.19 -3.16 -8.23
N HIS A 167 -10.05 -3.87 -8.96
CA HIS A 167 -10.02 -3.92 -10.43
C HIS A 167 -10.21 -2.52 -11.05
N PHE A 168 -11.16 -1.74 -10.54
CA PHE A 168 -11.36 -0.36 -10.97
C PHE A 168 -10.07 0.45 -10.83
N PHE A 169 -9.43 0.43 -9.65
CA PHE A 169 -8.21 1.21 -9.41
C PHE A 169 -6.97 0.67 -10.14
N LEU A 170 -6.88 -0.63 -10.41
CA LEU A 170 -5.88 -1.17 -11.34
C LEU A 170 -6.00 -0.56 -12.72
N LYS A 171 -7.24 -0.39 -13.23
CA LYS A 171 -7.48 0.27 -14.53
C LYS A 171 -7.08 1.74 -14.53
N GLN A 172 -7.10 2.40 -13.38
CA GLN A 172 -6.64 3.78 -13.21
C GLN A 172 -5.12 3.89 -12.98
N GLY A 173 -4.38 2.77 -13.01
CA GLY A 173 -2.92 2.76 -12.90
C GLY A 173 -2.39 2.53 -11.48
N ILE A 174 -3.24 2.29 -10.48
CA ILE A 174 -2.82 1.92 -9.12
C ILE A 174 -2.48 0.44 -9.08
N SER A 175 -1.22 0.11 -8.85
CA SER A 175 -0.76 -1.30 -8.70
C SER A 175 -0.73 -1.73 -7.24
N ASN A 176 -0.45 -0.82 -6.31
CA ASN A 176 -0.18 -1.12 -4.91
C ASN A 176 -1.40 -0.93 -4.01
N PHE A 177 -1.82 -1.97 -3.30
CA PHE A 177 -2.99 -1.95 -2.42
C PHE A 177 -2.63 -2.38 -1.00
N VAL A 178 -3.15 -1.66 -0.02
CA VAL A 178 -3.22 -2.12 1.35
C VAL A 178 -4.69 -2.18 1.75
N VAL A 179 -5.20 -3.38 1.90
CA VAL A 179 -6.55 -3.62 2.42
C VAL A 179 -6.47 -3.62 3.94
N ILE A 180 -7.11 -2.65 4.57
CA ILE A 180 -7.06 -2.43 6.01
C ILE A 180 -8.35 -2.93 6.60
N TYR A 181 -8.27 -3.96 7.44
CA TYR A 181 -9.39 -4.30 8.29
C TYR A 181 -9.47 -3.26 9.44
N PRO A 182 -10.65 -2.66 9.69
CA PRO A 182 -10.76 -1.53 10.60
C PRO A 182 -10.47 -1.93 12.04
N LEU A 183 -9.85 -1.02 12.79
CA LEU A 183 -9.89 -1.04 14.24
C LEU A 183 -11.21 -0.38 14.69
N TYR A 184 -11.91 -0.98 15.65
CA TYR A 184 -13.16 -0.44 16.18
C TYR A 184 -12.86 0.61 17.25
N GLU A 185 -12.21 1.69 16.82
CA GLU A 185 -11.77 2.84 17.63
C GLU A 185 -12.22 4.16 16.98
N GLY A 186 -12.21 5.26 17.73
CA GLY A 186 -12.55 6.59 17.23
C GLY A 186 -13.92 6.63 16.54
N ALA A 187 -13.99 7.25 15.34
CA ALA A 187 -15.22 7.34 14.59
C ALA A 187 -15.75 5.98 14.10
N MET A 188 -14.85 5.01 13.86
CA MET A 188 -15.26 3.66 13.46
C MET A 188 -15.99 2.93 14.58
N ALA A 189 -15.56 3.11 15.84
CA ALA A 189 -16.28 2.57 17.00
C ALA A 189 -17.70 3.14 17.10
N VAL A 190 -17.83 4.47 17.00
CA VAL A 190 -19.12 5.18 17.07
C VAL A 190 -20.07 4.71 15.96
N ASN A 191 -19.54 4.46 14.76
CA ASN A 191 -20.32 4.05 13.60
C ASN A 191 -20.34 2.52 13.37
N ALA A 192 -19.89 1.70 14.34
CA ALA A 192 -19.71 0.27 14.16
C ALA A 192 -21.01 -0.45 13.73
N GLY A 193 -22.17 -0.03 14.23
CA GLY A 193 -23.46 -0.61 13.83
C GLY A 193 -23.78 -0.42 12.33
N ASN A 194 -23.37 0.72 11.77
CA ASN A 194 -23.64 1.09 10.38
C ASN A 194 -22.53 0.67 9.41
N LEU A 195 -21.26 0.71 9.85
CA LEU A 195 -20.08 0.46 9.02
C LEU A 195 -19.41 -0.88 9.27
N GLY A 196 -19.57 -1.44 10.47
CA GLY A 196 -18.91 -2.66 10.87
C GLY A 196 -19.32 -3.86 10.03
N VAL A 197 -18.35 -4.73 9.80
CA VAL A 197 -18.47 -6.02 9.12
C VAL A 197 -17.55 -7.01 9.80
N SER A 198 -18.02 -8.22 10.11
CA SER A 198 -17.19 -9.25 10.76
C SER A 198 -16.09 -9.78 9.82
N LEU A 199 -14.98 -10.28 10.37
CA LEU A 199 -13.95 -10.96 9.57
C LEU A 199 -14.50 -12.23 8.90
N LYS A 200 -15.47 -12.91 9.54
CA LYS A 200 -16.18 -14.06 8.93
C LYS A 200 -16.84 -13.67 7.61
N ASP A 201 -17.51 -12.52 7.57
CA ASP A 201 -18.23 -12.07 6.38
C ASP A 201 -17.31 -11.47 5.33
N ALA A 202 -16.30 -10.70 5.78
CA ALA A 202 -15.32 -10.07 4.89
C ALA A 202 -14.33 -11.07 4.28
N GLY A 203 -13.93 -12.12 5.01
CA GLY A 203 -12.82 -13.01 4.65
C GLY A 203 -12.91 -13.60 3.24
N LYS A 204 -14.11 -14.03 2.82
CA LYS A 204 -14.30 -14.58 1.46
C LYS A 204 -14.00 -13.55 0.36
N TYR A 205 -14.29 -12.28 0.59
CA TYR A 205 -14.03 -11.20 -0.37
C TYR A 205 -12.58 -10.72 -0.34
N LEU A 206 -11.91 -10.81 0.80
CA LEU A 206 -10.45 -10.65 0.89
C LEU A 206 -9.74 -11.69 0.01
N LEU A 207 -10.13 -12.96 0.13
CA LEU A 207 -9.59 -14.07 -0.68
C LEU A 207 -9.94 -13.94 -2.16
N LYS A 208 -11.17 -13.51 -2.50
CA LYS A 208 -11.53 -13.20 -3.90
C LYS A 208 -10.66 -12.10 -4.49
N SER A 209 -10.41 -11.03 -3.74
CA SER A 209 -9.54 -9.92 -4.15
C SER A 209 -8.11 -10.41 -4.39
N LEU A 210 -7.60 -11.26 -3.50
CA LEU A 210 -6.29 -11.88 -3.67
C LEU A 210 -6.23 -12.83 -4.86
N ALA A 211 -7.24 -13.67 -5.07
CA ALA A 211 -7.31 -14.57 -6.22
C ALA A 211 -7.30 -13.79 -7.53
N PHE A 212 -8.02 -12.68 -7.59
CA PHE A 212 -7.99 -11.75 -8.71
C PHE A 212 -6.57 -11.16 -8.92
N MET A 213 -5.91 -10.66 -7.86
CA MET A 213 -4.54 -10.14 -7.97
C MET A 213 -3.52 -11.23 -8.35
N LYS A 214 -3.72 -12.49 -7.93
CA LYS A 214 -2.92 -13.63 -8.38
C LYS A 214 -3.08 -13.90 -9.88
N LYS A 215 -4.32 -13.90 -10.39
CA LYS A 215 -4.59 -14.02 -11.83
C LYS A 215 -3.95 -12.88 -12.64
N ALA A 216 -3.88 -11.68 -12.07
CA ALA A 216 -3.18 -10.54 -12.66
C ALA A 216 -1.65 -10.57 -12.47
N ASN A 217 -1.08 -11.56 -11.78
CA ASN A 217 0.34 -11.64 -11.37
C ASN A 217 0.82 -10.47 -10.49
N LEU A 218 -0.09 -9.85 -9.74
CA LEU A 218 0.15 -8.69 -8.85
C LEU A 218 -0.09 -9.01 -7.37
N HIS A 219 -0.11 -10.28 -6.99
CA HIS A 219 -0.42 -10.69 -5.62
C HIS A 219 0.58 -10.17 -4.56
N GLU A 220 1.81 -9.80 -4.95
CA GLU A 220 2.81 -9.15 -4.08
C GLU A 220 2.58 -7.64 -3.92
N GLU A 221 1.65 -7.08 -4.68
CA GLU A 221 1.26 -5.67 -4.61
C GLU A 221 0.02 -5.43 -3.75
N ILE A 222 -0.64 -6.50 -3.28
CA ILE A 222 -1.75 -6.41 -2.32
C ILE A 222 -1.31 -6.96 -0.96
N LEU A 223 -1.47 -6.15 0.07
CA LEU A 223 -1.19 -6.53 1.45
C LEU A 223 -2.42 -6.29 2.33
N PHE A 224 -2.51 -7.04 3.42
CA PHE A 224 -3.65 -6.99 4.32
C PHE A 224 -3.22 -6.54 5.72
N LEU A 225 -3.64 -5.33 6.11
CA LEU A 225 -3.39 -4.79 7.45
C LEU A 225 -4.53 -5.18 8.40
N ASN A 226 -4.18 -5.56 9.63
CA ASN A 226 -5.12 -5.99 10.67
C ASN A 226 -6.00 -7.19 10.29
N VAL A 227 -5.63 -7.94 9.26
CA VAL A 227 -6.28 -9.21 8.89
C VAL A 227 -5.45 -10.37 9.44
N PRO A 228 -5.99 -11.18 10.36
CA PRO A 228 -5.29 -12.34 10.89
C PRO A 228 -4.99 -13.37 9.79
N PRO A 229 -3.86 -14.10 9.84
CA PRO A 229 -3.46 -15.06 8.80
C PRO A 229 -4.49 -16.18 8.57
N CYS A 230 -5.29 -16.52 9.58
CA CYS A 230 -6.36 -17.52 9.43
C CYS A 230 -7.48 -17.13 8.44
N PHE A 231 -7.57 -15.85 8.04
CA PHE A 231 -8.47 -15.39 6.96
C PHE A 231 -7.78 -15.28 5.60
N LEU A 232 -6.48 -15.61 5.51
CA LEU A 232 -5.65 -15.53 4.31
C LEU A 232 -5.02 -16.88 3.97
N LYS A 233 -5.79 -17.96 4.09
CA LYS A 233 -5.30 -19.34 3.94
C LYS A 233 -4.53 -19.55 2.63
N GLY A 234 -3.29 -20.03 2.73
CA GLY A 234 -2.38 -20.24 1.60
C GLY A 234 -1.70 -18.95 1.10
N SER A 235 -1.83 -17.84 1.82
CA SER A 235 -1.21 -16.54 1.54
C SER A 235 -1.00 -15.73 2.82
N GLU A 236 -0.73 -16.43 3.92
CA GLU A 236 -0.61 -15.87 5.25
C GLU A 236 0.50 -14.81 5.33
N SER A 237 1.55 -14.94 4.51
CA SER A 237 2.66 -13.97 4.41
C SER A 237 2.23 -12.57 3.95
N LEU A 238 1.04 -12.44 3.34
CA LEU A 238 0.49 -11.14 2.93
C LEU A 238 -0.22 -10.39 4.07
N ALA A 239 -0.38 -11.03 5.25
CA ALA A 239 -0.80 -10.34 6.46
C ALA A 239 0.34 -9.42 6.94
N ILE A 240 0.12 -8.11 6.87
CA ILE A 240 1.08 -7.12 7.36
C ILE A 240 1.25 -7.31 8.87
N GLY A 241 2.50 -7.31 9.32
CA GLY A 241 2.85 -7.46 10.73
C GLY A 241 2.95 -8.90 11.21
N LEU A 242 2.84 -9.91 10.33
CA LEU A 242 3.07 -11.30 10.69
C LEU A 242 4.55 -11.64 10.91
N GLY A 243 5.46 -10.91 10.25
CA GLY A 243 6.91 -10.98 10.48
C GLY A 243 7.35 -9.78 11.29
N HIS A 244 7.44 -8.64 10.60
CA HIS A 244 7.67 -7.32 11.17
C HIS A 244 7.02 -6.24 10.27
N TYR A 245 6.63 -5.10 10.84
CA TYR A 245 6.25 -3.87 10.14
C TYR A 245 7.48 -3.11 9.64
N ASN A 246 8.62 -3.24 10.33
CA ASN A 246 9.86 -2.51 10.02
C ASN A 246 9.60 -1.00 9.89
N THR A 247 8.70 -0.48 10.72
CA THR A 247 8.22 0.90 10.62
C THR A 247 8.15 1.55 12.00
N VAL A 248 8.85 2.67 12.14
CA VAL A 248 8.71 3.56 13.30
C VAL A 248 7.83 4.74 12.91
N VAL A 249 6.81 5.00 13.73
CA VAL A 249 5.92 6.14 13.61
C VAL A 249 6.28 7.18 14.65
N VAL A 250 6.37 8.45 14.24
CA VAL A 250 6.59 9.57 15.15
C VAL A 250 5.38 10.48 15.15
N GLU A 251 4.77 10.63 16.32
CA GLU A 251 3.63 11.50 16.53
C GLU A 251 4.01 12.99 16.58
N PRO A 252 3.04 13.92 16.45
CA PRO A 252 3.34 15.35 16.37
C PRO A 252 4.14 15.89 17.56
N LEU A 253 3.87 15.37 18.77
CA LEU A 253 4.56 15.76 20.00
C LEU A 253 5.88 15.01 20.24
N GLY A 254 6.29 14.15 19.30
CA GLY A 254 7.58 13.45 19.32
C GLY A 254 7.57 12.06 19.97
N ARG A 255 6.40 11.57 20.41
CA ARG A 255 6.27 10.16 20.84
C ARG A 255 6.62 9.26 19.67
N LYS A 256 7.63 8.41 19.86
CA LYS A 256 8.02 7.39 18.88
C LYS A 256 7.31 6.09 19.22
N VAL A 257 6.69 5.50 18.22
CA VAL A 257 5.96 4.24 18.30
C VAL A 257 6.58 3.30 17.30
N ASP A 258 7.20 2.25 17.79
CA ASP A 258 7.58 1.13 16.94
C ASP A 258 6.33 0.27 16.71
N LEU A 259 5.88 0.19 15.46
CA LEU A 259 4.65 -0.52 15.12
C LEU A 259 4.75 -2.02 15.41
N ASP A 260 5.96 -2.60 15.41
CA ASP A 260 6.15 -4.00 15.75
C ASP A 260 5.76 -4.32 17.19
N PHE A 261 6.06 -3.40 18.11
CA PHE A 261 5.70 -3.54 19.52
C PHE A 261 4.27 -3.09 19.79
N ASP A 262 3.83 -1.98 19.19
CA ASP A 262 2.57 -1.34 19.56
C ASP A 262 1.35 -2.00 18.92
N SER A 263 1.48 -2.52 17.70
CA SER A 263 0.35 -3.12 16.96
C SER A 263 -0.22 -4.37 17.62
N ASN A 264 0.47 -4.95 18.61
CA ASN A 264 0.04 -6.14 19.34
C ASN A 264 -0.49 -5.84 20.75
N ARG A 265 -0.38 -4.59 21.23
CA ARG A 265 -0.72 -4.21 22.61
C ARG A 265 -2.17 -4.58 23.00
N ASN A 266 -3.10 -4.44 22.07
CA ASN A 266 -4.53 -4.70 22.29
C ASN A 266 -5.02 -5.98 21.59
N LYS A 267 -4.14 -6.94 21.32
CA LYS A 267 -4.51 -8.20 20.68
C LYS A 267 -4.52 -9.36 21.67
N VAL A 268 -5.48 -10.25 21.48
CA VAL A 268 -5.72 -11.42 22.34
C VAL A 268 -5.74 -12.71 21.53
N PHE A 269 -5.47 -13.84 22.18
CA PHE A 269 -5.66 -15.17 21.62
C PHE A 269 -6.88 -15.85 22.27
N GLY A 270 -7.69 -16.50 21.45
CA GLY A 270 -8.85 -17.27 21.90
C GLY A 270 -8.66 -18.77 21.75
N LYS A 271 -9.67 -19.55 22.14
CA LYS A 271 -9.68 -21.01 21.96
C LYS A 271 -9.45 -21.41 20.48
N SER A 272 -10.00 -20.64 19.54
CA SER A 272 -9.81 -20.85 18.09
C SER A 272 -8.36 -20.66 17.61
N CYS A 273 -7.46 -20.13 18.44
CA CYS A 273 -6.04 -19.98 18.13
C CYS A 273 -5.20 -21.19 18.60
N MET A 274 -5.78 -22.14 19.35
CA MET A 274 -5.06 -23.32 19.81
C MET A 274 -4.66 -24.22 18.64
N GLY A 275 -3.41 -24.68 18.64
CA GLY A 275 -2.86 -25.48 17.55
C GLY A 275 -2.62 -24.70 16.24
N CYS A 276 -2.60 -23.36 16.25
CA CYS A 276 -2.26 -22.57 15.07
C CYS A 276 -0.73 -22.49 14.89
N ASP A 277 -0.23 -22.85 13.71
CA ASP A 277 1.21 -22.88 13.42
C ASP A 277 1.82 -21.48 13.32
N PHE A 278 0.98 -20.45 13.22
CA PHE A 278 1.36 -19.04 13.16
C PHE A 278 1.29 -18.35 14.53
N ARG A 279 0.92 -19.05 15.62
CA ARG A 279 0.74 -18.43 16.95
C ARG A 279 1.99 -17.74 17.48
N GLY A 280 3.19 -18.24 17.15
CA GLY A 280 4.46 -17.60 17.55
C GLY A 280 4.82 -16.33 16.76
N LYS A 281 4.03 -15.96 15.75
CA LYS A 281 4.28 -14.83 14.84
C LYS A 281 3.10 -13.87 14.74
N CYS A 282 1.89 -14.40 14.75
CA CYS A 282 0.66 -13.64 14.78
C CYS A 282 0.48 -13.05 16.18
N GLY A 283 0.37 -11.73 16.31
CA GLY A 283 0.10 -11.08 17.60
C GLY A 283 -1.31 -11.29 18.17
N GLY A 284 -2.17 -12.04 17.49
CA GLY A 284 -3.55 -12.31 17.92
C GLY A 284 -4.59 -11.45 17.18
N VAL A 285 -5.75 -11.27 17.81
CA VAL A 285 -6.90 -10.54 17.26
C VAL A 285 -7.19 -9.33 18.14
N ASN A 286 -7.46 -8.18 17.55
CA ASN A 286 -7.77 -6.97 18.32
C ASN A 286 -8.96 -7.22 19.27
N GLN A 287 -8.79 -6.85 20.55
CA GLN A 287 -9.74 -7.11 21.60
C GLN A 287 -11.08 -6.42 21.37
N ASP A 288 -11.09 -5.20 20.81
CA ASP A 288 -12.33 -4.48 20.51
C ASP A 288 -13.11 -5.17 19.39
N TYR A 289 -12.44 -5.71 18.37
CA TYR A 289 -13.11 -6.60 17.41
C TYR A 289 -13.83 -7.76 18.11
N ILE A 290 -13.16 -8.42 19.06
CA ILE A 290 -13.74 -9.56 19.80
C ILE A 290 -14.94 -9.12 20.64
N LYS A 291 -14.93 -7.93 21.24
CA LYS A 291 -16.09 -7.38 21.97
C LYS A 291 -17.31 -7.22 21.05
N PHE A 292 -17.12 -6.79 19.80
CA PHE A 292 -18.21 -6.57 18.85
C PHE A 292 -18.69 -7.85 18.16
N TRP A 293 -17.78 -8.74 17.74
CA TRP A 293 -18.09 -9.84 16.82
C TRP A 293 -17.80 -11.24 17.37
N GLY A 294 -17.11 -11.32 18.50
CA GLY A 294 -16.63 -12.58 19.07
C GLY A 294 -15.66 -13.34 18.17
N TRP A 295 -15.49 -14.63 18.47
CA TRP A 295 -14.52 -15.53 17.81
C TRP A 295 -15.08 -16.27 16.59
N LYS A 296 -16.24 -15.86 16.06
CA LYS A 296 -16.92 -16.56 14.97
C LYS A 296 -16.09 -16.48 13.68
N GLY A 297 -15.87 -17.62 13.03
CA GLY A 297 -15.13 -17.72 11.76
C GLY A 297 -13.61 -17.85 11.92
N PHE A 298 -13.07 -17.78 13.13
CA PHE A 298 -11.65 -18.02 13.38
C PHE A 298 -11.37 -19.52 13.47
N SER A 299 -10.30 -19.95 12.81
CA SER A 299 -9.80 -21.31 12.87
C SER A 299 -8.26 -21.31 12.89
N PRO A 300 -7.61 -22.35 13.45
CA PRO A 300 -6.16 -22.46 13.39
C PRO A 300 -5.65 -22.46 11.95
N ALA A 301 -4.68 -21.60 11.64
CA ALA A 301 -3.98 -21.63 10.37
C ALA A 301 -2.83 -22.65 10.45
N LYS A 302 -2.79 -23.55 9.46
CA LYS A 302 -1.74 -24.55 9.32
C LYS A 302 -0.77 -24.13 8.23
N LYS A 303 0.54 -24.19 8.52
CA LYS A 303 1.56 -24.05 7.48
C LYS A 303 1.36 -25.23 6.54
N GLN A 304 0.99 -24.94 5.30
CA GLN A 304 1.10 -25.96 4.26
C GLN A 304 2.59 -26.26 4.11
N ALA A 305 2.96 -27.55 4.03
CA ALA A 305 4.27 -27.91 3.53
C ALA A 305 4.49 -27.17 2.20
N ILE A 306 5.72 -26.77 1.89
CA ILE A 306 6.06 -26.14 0.60
C ILE A 306 5.88 -27.21 -0.49
N SER A 307 4.64 -27.53 -0.83
CA SER A 307 4.25 -28.21 -2.04
C SER A 307 3.58 -27.15 -2.90
N THR A 308 4.09 -27.03 -4.12
CA THR A 308 3.64 -26.12 -5.17
C THR A 308 2.15 -25.82 -5.10
N ILE A 309 1.83 -24.55 -4.85
CA ILE A 309 0.49 -23.96 -4.93
C ILE A 309 0.06 -23.97 -6.40
N LYS A 310 -0.22 -25.15 -6.95
CA LYS A 310 -0.79 -25.35 -8.29
C LYS A 310 -2.24 -25.80 -8.26
N GLU A 311 -2.73 -26.30 -7.13
CA GLU A 311 -4.03 -26.98 -7.08
C GLU A 311 -4.89 -26.39 -5.96
N ARG A 312 -5.76 -25.43 -6.32
CA ARG A 312 -7.01 -25.04 -5.61
C ARG A 312 -7.67 -23.77 -6.17
N THR A 313 -7.34 -23.36 -7.39
CA THR A 313 -7.98 -22.22 -8.09
C THR A 313 -9.25 -22.59 -8.85
N GLU A 314 -9.63 -23.87 -8.89
CA GLU A 314 -10.84 -24.35 -9.54
C GLU A 314 -12.03 -24.29 -8.56
N SER A 315 -12.71 -23.14 -8.52
CA SER A 315 -14.11 -22.99 -8.03
C SER A 315 -14.56 -21.53 -7.90
N ALA A 316 -13.70 -20.55 -8.16
CA ALA A 316 -14.15 -19.16 -8.33
C ALA A 316 -14.59 -18.95 -9.79
N GLY A 317 -15.91 -19.00 -10.01
CA GLY A 317 -16.60 -18.98 -11.30
C GLY A 317 -15.91 -18.19 -12.41
N GLU A 318 -15.70 -18.86 -13.52
CA GLU A 318 -14.99 -18.39 -14.73
C GLU A 318 -15.69 -17.23 -15.45
N LYS A 319 -16.87 -16.79 -15.00
CA LYS A 319 -17.71 -15.81 -15.71
C LYS A 319 -17.59 -14.34 -15.26
N GLU A 320 -16.89 -13.99 -14.17
CA GLU A 320 -16.96 -12.62 -13.63
C GLU A 320 -15.80 -11.67 -13.98
N PHE A 321 -14.67 -12.15 -14.52
CA PHE A 321 -13.51 -11.29 -14.84
C PHE A 321 -12.99 -11.43 -16.28
N SER A 322 -13.67 -12.20 -17.13
CA SER A 322 -13.44 -12.28 -18.57
C SER A 322 -14.00 -11.04 -19.28
N GLY A 323 -13.34 -9.89 -19.15
CA GLY A 323 -13.87 -8.64 -19.69
C GLY A 323 -12.90 -7.72 -20.41
N THR A 324 -11.59 -7.84 -20.20
CA THR A 324 -10.64 -6.99 -20.93
C THR A 324 -9.33 -7.75 -21.06
N GLY A 325 -8.84 -8.02 -22.27
CA GLY A 325 -7.46 -8.49 -22.50
C GLY A 325 -6.37 -7.48 -22.09
N LYS A 326 -6.65 -6.60 -21.12
CA LYS A 326 -5.76 -5.56 -20.61
C LYS A 326 -4.81 -6.21 -19.60
N ILE A 327 -3.52 -6.20 -19.91
CA ILE A 327 -2.45 -6.68 -19.02
C ILE A 327 -2.18 -5.59 -17.98
N PHE A 328 -2.08 -5.98 -16.71
CA PHE A 328 -1.71 -5.08 -15.62
C PHE A 328 -0.26 -5.29 -15.18
N PHE A 329 0.41 -4.20 -14.87
CA PHE A 329 1.83 -4.17 -14.50
C PHE A 329 2.04 -3.68 -13.08
N SER A 330 2.98 -4.30 -12.38
CA SER A 330 3.56 -3.76 -11.14
C SER A 330 4.38 -2.52 -11.45
N ASP A 331 4.72 -1.75 -10.41
CA ASP A 331 5.51 -0.52 -10.58
C ASP A 331 6.92 -0.81 -11.13
N ASN A 332 7.53 -1.94 -10.75
CA ASN A 332 8.82 -2.37 -11.27
C ASN A 332 8.72 -2.79 -12.74
N GLU A 333 7.65 -3.48 -13.16
CA GLU A 333 7.41 -3.78 -14.57
C GLU A 333 7.21 -2.51 -15.41
N LYS A 334 6.43 -1.54 -14.91
CA LYS A 334 6.25 -0.22 -15.56
C LYS A 334 7.58 0.51 -15.71
N CYS A 335 8.42 0.49 -14.67
CA CYS A 335 9.76 1.08 -14.69
C CYS A 335 10.67 0.43 -15.75
N VAL A 336 10.69 -0.91 -15.82
CA VAL A 336 11.48 -1.63 -16.84
C VAL A 336 10.99 -1.32 -18.25
N ILE A 337 9.68 -1.30 -18.48
CA ILE A 337 9.08 -0.95 -19.79
C ILE A 337 9.50 0.46 -20.19
N GLU A 338 9.40 1.43 -19.28
CA GLU A 338 9.80 2.82 -19.52
C GLU A 338 11.30 2.94 -19.88
N ILE A 339 12.19 2.24 -19.16
CA ILE A 339 13.64 2.26 -19.43
C ILE A 339 13.97 1.72 -20.82
N LEU A 340 13.25 0.68 -21.24
CA LEU A 340 13.49 -0.04 -22.50
C LEU A 340 12.63 0.49 -23.66
N ALA A 341 11.79 1.50 -23.44
CA ALA A 341 10.84 2.02 -24.43
C ALA A 341 11.53 2.52 -25.72
N ASP A 342 12.74 3.07 -25.60
CA ASP A 342 13.55 3.53 -26.74
C ASP A 342 14.14 2.40 -27.60
N GLY A 343 13.77 1.14 -27.36
CA GLY A 343 14.27 -0.03 -28.10
C GLY A 343 15.70 -0.47 -27.75
N LYS A 344 16.27 0.09 -26.67
CA LYS A 344 17.61 -0.24 -26.18
C LYS A 344 17.67 -1.69 -25.68
N ILE A 345 18.83 -2.33 -25.87
CA ILE A 345 19.16 -3.61 -25.25
C ILE A 345 20.07 -3.30 -24.07
N LEU A 346 19.57 -3.51 -22.84
CA LEU A 346 20.30 -3.17 -21.62
C LEU A 346 20.50 -4.41 -20.76
N SER A 347 21.66 -4.48 -20.10
CA SER A 347 21.93 -5.45 -19.05
C SER A 347 21.13 -5.15 -17.77
N THR A 348 20.98 -6.13 -16.88
CA THR A 348 20.36 -5.93 -15.56
C THR A 348 21.00 -4.78 -14.78
N SER A 349 22.33 -4.63 -14.84
CA SER A 349 23.05 -3.57 -14.12
C SER A 349 22.82 -2.17 -14.73
N GLU A 350 22.66 -2.07 -16.04
CA GLU A 350 22.32 -0.82 -16.74
C GLU A 350 20.87 -0.39 -16.46
N ILE A 351 19.93 -1.34 -16.46
CA ILE A 351 18.54 -1.09 -16.03
C ILE A 351 18.54 -0.62 -14.57
N LEU A 352 19.26 -1.31 -13.69
CA LEU A 352 19.39 -0.92 -12.29
C LEU A 352 19.94 0.50 -12.12
N LYS A 353 20.97 0.87 -12.88
CA LYS A 353 21.56 2.22 -12.86
C LYS A 353 20.54 3.27 -13.31
N SER A 354 19.76 2.98 -14.34
CA SER A 354 18.73 3.88 -14.88
C SER A 354 17.54 4.03 -13.93
N ALA A 355 17.08 2.92 -13.34
CA ALA A 355 15.96 2.87 -12.41
C ALA A 355 16.17 3.76 -11.17
N LYS A 356 17.41 4.02 -10.75
CA LYS A 356 17.72 4.94 -9.62
C LYS A 356 17.21 6.37 -9.84
N ASN A 357 16.97 6.76 -11.08
CA ASN A 357 16.52 8.10 -11.45
C ASN A 357 15.07 8.13 -11.93
N ILE A 358 14.36 6.99 -11.87
CA ILE A 358 12.96 6.89 -12.31
C ILE A 358 12.02 6.89 -11.11
N PRO A 359 11.00 7.78 -11.08
CA PRO A 359 10.08 7.88 -9.94
C PRO A 359 9.28 6.60 -9.63
N LEU A 360 9.13 5.70 -10.61
CA LEU A 360 8.41 4.42 -10.49
C LEU A 360 9.19 3.33 -9.73
N CYS A 361 10.50 3.50 -9.47
CA CYS A 361 11.34 2.46 -8.90
C CYS A 361 11.02 2.18 -7.41
N ARG A 362 10.82 0.90 -7.06
CA ARG A 362 10.39 0.46 -5.72
C ARG A 362 11.55 0.16 -4.76
N ASP A 363 12.45 -0.74 -5.16
CA ASP A 363 13.39 -1.42 -4.24
C ASP A 363 14.54 -2.13 -4.98
N CYS A 364 14.97 -1.62 -6.13
CA CYS A 364 15.95 -2.30 -6.97
C CYS A 364 17.38 -2.35 -6.39
N ALA A 365 17.62 -2.05 -5.12
CA ALA A 365 18.94 -1.82 -4.54
C ALA A 365 20.00 -2.90 -4.85
N ASP A 366 19.58 -4.17 -4.98
CA ASP A 366 20.43 -5.33 -5.28
C ASP A 366 20.20 -5.95 -6.68
N GLY A 367 19.32 -5.36 -7.49
CA GLY A 367 18.96 -5.84 -8.82
C GLY A 367 17.97 -7.02 -8.86
N ASN A 368 17.66 -7.68 -7.74
CA ASN A 368 16.73 -8.83 -7.73
C ASN A 368 15.32 -8.44 -8.17
N ALA A 369 14.86 -7.26 -7.73
CA ALA A 369 13.57 -6.72 -8.14
C ALA A 369 13.49 -6.44 -9.66
N VAL A 370 14.62 -6.02 -10.27
CA VAL A 370 14.73 -5.83 -11.72
C VAL A 370 14.64 -7.16 -12.44
N VAL A 371 15.42 -8.16 -12.01
CA VAL A 371 15.38 -9.51 -12.60
C VAL A 371 13.98 -10.09 -12.52
N ASN A 372 13.34 -10.05 -11.36
CA ASN A 372 11.97 -10.55 -11.18
C ASN A 372 10.96 -9.84 -12.10
N ALA A 373 11.05 -8.51 -12.24
CA ALA A 373 10.19 -7.76 -13.16
C ALA A 373 10.44 -8.16 -14.61
N CYS A 374 11.71 -8.28 -15.02
CA CYS A 374 12.07 -8.71 -16.36
C CYS A 374 11.57 -10.13 -16.67
N GLU A 375 11.76 -11.09 -15.76
CA GLU A 375 11.29 -12.47 -15.93
C GLU A 375 9.75 -12.55 -16.03
N LYS A 376 9.02 -11.76 -15.23
CA LYS A 376 7.55 -11.66 -15.36
C LYS A 376 7.14 -11.11 -16.74
N LEU A 377 7.88 -10.15 -17.28
CA LEU A 377 7.62 -9.61 -18.62
C LEU A 377 8.01 -10.59 -19.75
N VAL A 378 9.04 -11.42 -19.55
CA VAL A 378 9.38 -12.52 -20.47
C VAL A 378 8.26 -13.56 -20.52
N GLN A 379 7.72 -13.95 -19.37
CA GLN A 379 6.57 -14.88 -19.30
C GLN A 379 5.33 -14.33 -20.04
N ARG A 380 5.22 -13.00 -20.13
CA ARG A 380 4.17 -12.29 -20.87
C ARG A 380 4.50 -12.03 -22.34
N LYS A 381 5.64 -12.54 -22.84
CA LYS A 381 6.14 -12.34 -24.21
C LYS A 381 6.39 -10.88 -24.57
N MET A 382 6.71 -10.04 -23.59
CA MET A 382 6.94 -8.60 -23.79
C MET A 382 8.42 -8.24 -23.82
N LEU A 383 9.25 -9.02 -23.14
CA LEU A 383 10.70 -8.91 -23.20
C LEU A 383 11.31 -10.16 -23.82
N GLU A 384 12.40 -9.95 -24.54
CA GLU A 384 13.36 -10.99 -24.90
C GLU A 384 14.50 -10.99 -23.88
N ARG A 385 14.89 -12.19 -23.42
CA ARG A 385 16.02 -12.41 -22.52
C ARG A 385 17.20 -12.97 -23.30
N ILE A 386 18.32 -12.27 -23.26
CA ILE A 386 19.57 -12.65 -23.94
C ILE A 386 20.63 -12.90 -22.86
N PHE A 387 21.22 -14.10 -22.82
CA PHE A 387 22.30 -14.43 -21.89
C PHE A 387 23.63 -14.54 -22.63
N LYS A 388 24.59 -13.67 -22.29
CA LYS A 388 25.91 -13.63 -22.94
C LYS A 388 26.99 -13.35 -21.91
N ARG A 389 28.04 -14.19 -21.89
CA ARG A 389 29.20 -14.06 -21.00
C ARG A 389 28.83 -13.87 -19.52
N GLY A 390 27.85 -14.63 -19.02
CA GLY A 390 27.43 -14.54 -17.62
C GLY A 390 26.48 -13.38 -17.29
N ILE A 391 26.06 -12.59 -18.28
CA ILE A 391 25.24 -11.39 -18.09
C ILE A 391 23.90 -11.55 -18.81
N TYR A 392 22.81 -11.19 -18.11
CA TYR A 392 21.48 -11.06 -18.70
C TYR A 392 21.29 -9.68 -19.32
N TYR A 393 20.83 -9.67 -20.56
CA TYR A 393 20.38 -8.51 -21.31
C TYR A 393 18.90 -8.66 -21.65
N TRP A 394 18.22 -7.51 -21.71
CA TRP A 394 16.78 -7.42 -21.86
C TRP A 394 16.43 -6.47 -22.99
N LYS A 395 15.47 -6.87 -23.82
CA LYS A 395 14.98 -6.08 -24.95
C LYS A 395 13.47 -6.09 -24.97
N LEU A 396 12.83 -4.92 -25.11
CA LEU A 396 11.40 -4.81 -25.32
C LEU A 396 11.04 -5.25 -26.75
N ILE A 397 10.12 -6.21 -26.87
CA ILE A 397 9.73 -6.82 -28.17
C ILE A 397 8.28 -6.55 -28.57
N THR A 398 7.48 -5.94 -27.68
CA THR A 398 6.11 -5.50 -27.98
C THR A 398 5.95 -4.04 -27.58
N ALA A 399 5.41 -3.21 -28.47
CA ALA A 399 5.02 -1.86 -28.12
C ALA A 399 3.85 -1.92 -27.12
N VAL A 400 4.01 -1.27 -25.98
CA VAL A 400 3.01 -1.27 -24.91
C VAL A 400 2.45 0.13 -24.81
N ASP A 401 1.15 0.29 -24.97
CA ASP A 401 0.49 1.49 -24.48
C ASP A 401 0.62 1.51 -22.96
N SER A 402 1.48 2.39 -22.44
CA SER A 402 1.70 2.65 -21.03
C SER A 402 0.49 3.42 -20.44
N GLY A 403 -0.68 2.78 -20.49
CA GLY A 403 -1.95 3.32 -20.03
C GLY A 403 -2.11 3.43 -18.52
#